data_AF-A0A212LCW6-F1
#
_entry.id   AF-A0A212LCW6-F1
#
_cell.length_a   1.000
_cell.length_b   1.000
_cell.length_c   1.000
_cell.angle_alpha   90.00
_cell.angle_beta   90.00
_cell.angle_gamma   90.00
#
_symmetry.space_group_name_H-M   'P 1'
#
loop_
_entity.id
_entity.type
_entity.pdbx_description
1 polymer ?
#
loop_
_entity_poly.entity_id
_entity_poly.type
_entity_poly.pdbx_seq_one_letter_code
_entity_poly.pdbx_strand_id
1 'polypeptide(L)'
;MTTSLANELGALRSELLGIAQQQRPITREESANIGQRLQLVQRLAKAMEQELAVHRLAEATGRRVMVMNDEAVSALAELVEDPDGKIIRPDFGRDKP
;
A
#
# COMPACT_ATOMS: atom_id res chain seq x y z
N MET A 1 -9.24 -14.91 -15.33
CA MET A 1 -10.03 -13.67 -15.25
C MET A 1 -9.72 -13.01 -13.92
N THR A 2 -9.11 -11.83 -13.91
CA THR A 2 -8.91 -11.07 -12.67
C THR A 2 -10.23 -10.41 -12.28
N THR A 3 -10.88 -10.91 -11.24
CA THR A 3 -12.10 -10.32 -10.69
C THR A 3 -11.75 -9.01 -9.96
N SER A 4 -12.29 -7.89 -10.46
CA SER A 4 -12.16 -6.57 -9.84
C SER A 4 -13.29 -6.33 -8.85
N LEU A 5 -13.03 -5.65 -7.74
CA LEU A 5 -14.04 -5.21 -6.77
C LEU A 5 -15.22 -4.49 -7.46
N ALA A 6 -14.92 -3.67 -8.48
CA ALA A 6 -15.94 -2.95 -9.24
C ALA A 6 -16.87 -3.89 -10.03
N ASN A 7 -16.32 -4.99 -10.58
CA ASN A 7 -17.11 -5.97 -11.31
C ASN A 7 -18.03 -6.75 -10.35
N GLU A 8 -17.53 -7.12 -9.17
CA GLU A 8 -18.33 -7.82 -8.15
C GLU A 8 -19.47 -6.94 -7.62
N LEU A 9 -19.19 -5.66 -7.35
CA LEU A 9 -20.23 -4.68 -6.97
C LEU A 9 -21.24 -4.47 -8.09
N GLY A 10 -20.80 -4.40 -9.34
CA GLY A 10 -21.67 -4.28 -10.52
C GLY A 10 -22.58 -5.51 -10.70
N ALA A 11 -22.04 -6.71 -10.50
CA ALA A 11 -22.79 -7.96 -10.55
C ALA A 11 -23.84 -8.01 -9.43
N LEU A 12 -23.44 -7.69 -8.19
CA LEU A 12 -24.35 -7.65 -7.04
C LEU A 12 -25.47 -6.62 -7.24
N ARG A 13 -25.15 -5.43 -7.77
CA ARG A 13 -26.15 -4.41 -8.12
C ARG A 13 -27.16 -4.95 -9.15
N SER A 14 -26.66 -5.59 -10.20
CA SER A 14 -27.51 -6.11 -11.29
C SER A 14 -28.47 -7.18 -10.78
N GLU A 15 -28.00 -8.06 -9.90
CA GLU A 15 -28.82 -9.07 -9.24
C GLU A 15 -29.89 -8.46 -8.33
N LEU A 16 -29.51 -7.50 -7.47
CA LEU A 16 -30.46 -6.81 -6.59
C LEU A 16 -31.56 -6.09 -7.38
N LEU A 17 -31.19 -5.44 -8.49
CA LEU A 17 -32.15 -4.82 -9.40
C LEU A 17 -33.06 -5.87 -10.05
N GLY A 18 -32.50 -7.02 -10.45
CA GLY A 18 -33.28 -8.14 -10.99
C GLY A 18 -34.28 -8.69 -9.99
N ILE A 19 -33.92 -8.83 -8.72
CA ILE A 19 -34.81 -9.28 -7.65
C ILE A 19 -35.91 -8.23 -7.40
N ALA A 20 -35.55 -6.94 -7.33
CA ALA A 20 -36.51 -5.85 -7.12
C ALA A 20 -37.57 -5.77 -8.23
N GLN A 21 -37.22 -6.12 -9.48
CA GLN A 21 -38.13 -6.10 -10.62
C GLN A 21 -39.14 -7.27 -10.62
N GLN A 22 -38.87 -8.37 -9.92
CA GLN A 22 -39.71 -9.57 -9.95
C GLN A 22 -41.03 -9.45 -9.17
N GLN A 23 -41.29 -8.29 -8.53
CA GLN A 23 -42.51 -8.00 -7.76
C GLN A 23 -42.90 -9.10 -6.76
N ARG A 24 -41.91 -9.83 -6.24
CA ARG A 24 -42.10 -10.88 -5.23
C ARG A 24 -41.29 -10.56 -3.98
N PRO A 25 -41.69 -11.11 -2.83
CA PRO A 25 -40.86 -11.04 -1.63
C PRO A 25 -39.48 -11.68 -1.87
N ILE A 26 -38.45 -11.05 -1.33
CA ILE A 26 -37.12 -11.66 -1.27
C ILE A 26 -37.17 -12.87 -0.34
N THR A 27 -36.60 -13.98 -0.78
CA THR A 27 -36.54 -15.18 0.06
C THR A 27 -35.43 -15.04 1.10
N ARG A 28 -35.51 -15.87 2.15
CA ARG A 28 -34.47 -15.92 3.18
C ARG A 28 -33.12 -16.39 2.63
N GLU A 29 -33.15 -17.32 1.67
CA GLU A 29 -31.96 -17.84 1.00
C GLU A 29 -31.27 -16.75 0.17
N GLU A 30 -32.02 -16.00 -0.63
CA GLU A 30 -31.49 -14.88 -1.42
C GLU A 30 -30.88 -13.81 -0.53
N SER A 31 -31.59 -13.43 0.54
CA SER A 31 -31.09 -12.46 1.51
C SER A 31 -29.78 -12.93 2.16
N ALA A 32 -29.68 -14.21 2.50
CA ALA A 32 -28.46 -14.79 3.07
C ALA A 32 -27.30 -14.80 2.06
N ASN A 33 -27.56 -15.17 0.80
CA ASN A 33 -26.56 -15.18 -0.26
C ASN A 33 -26.01 -13.78 -0.54
N ILE A 34 -26.90 -12.79 -0.69
CA ILE A 34 -26.53 -11.37 -0.85
C ILE A 34 -25.68 -10.90 0.33
N GLY A 35 -26.09 -11.24 1.56
CA GLY A 35 -25.33 -10.90 2.76
C GLY A 35 -23.91 -11.48 2.77
N GLN A 36 -23.75 -12.75 2.41
CA GLN A 36 -22.44 -13.40 2.31
C GLN A 36 -21.57 -12.74 1.25
N ARG A 37 -22.13 -12.44 0.08
CA ARG A 37 -21.40 -11.78 -1.01
C ARG A 37 -20.99 -10.36 -0.65
N LEU A 38 -21.86 -9.58 -0.01
CA LEU A 38 -21.52 -8.27 0.55
C LEU A 38 -20.37 -8.35 1.54
N GLN A 39 -20.36 -9.36 2.41
CA GLN A 39 -19.27 -9.56 3.36
C GLN A 39 -17.94 -9.86 2.67
N LEU A 40 -17.94 -10.66 1.60
CA LEU A 40 -16.73 -10.95 0.82
C LEU A 40 -16.20 -9.71 0.11
N VAL A 41 -17.09 -8.94 -0.53
CA VAL A 41 -16.76 -7.68 -1.21
C VAL A 41 -16.20 -6.66 -0.22
N GLN A 42 -16.78 -6.56 0.99
CA GLN A 42 -16.27 -5.71 2.06
C GLN A 42 -14.85 -6.11 2.49
N ARG A 43 -14.58 -7.41 2.64
CA ARG A 43 -13.24 -7.91 2.99
C ARG A 43 -12.23 -7.60 1.89
N LEU A 44 -12.62 -7.75 0.62
CA LEU A 44 -11.78 -7.41 -0.52
C LEU A 44 -11.44 -5.90 -0.53
N ALA A 45 -12.44 -5.04 -0.35
CA ALA A 45 -12.22 -3.60 -0.25
C ALA A 45 -11.24 -3.24 0.87
N LYS A 46 -11.41 -3.83 2.05
CA LYS A 46 -10.52 -3.61 3.19
C LYS A 46 -9.08 -4.09 2.90
N ALA A 47 -8.91 -5.21 2.22
CA ALA A 47 -7.59 -5.70 1.84
C ALA A 47 -6.90 -4.73 0.86
N MET A 48 -7.63 -4.22 -0.13
CA MET A 48 -7.10 -3.22 -1.08
C MET A 48 -6.71 -1.91 -0.38
N GLU A 49 -7.51 -1.45 0.59
CA GLU A 49 -7.20 -0.27 1.40
C GLU A 49 -5.92 -0.46 2.23
N GLN A 50 -5.75 -1.64 2.82
CA GLN A 50 -4.56 -1.99 3.60
C GLN A 50 -3.31 -2.07 2.71
N GLU A 51 -3.41 -2.72 1.55
CA GLU A 51 -2.32 -2.80 0.58
C GLU A 51 -1.88 -1.39 0.14
N LEU A 52 -2.83 -0.53 -0.23
CA LEU A 52 -2.54 0.84 -0.61
C LEU A 52 -1.89 1.64 0.55
N ALA A 53 -2.34 1.43 1.78
CA ALA A 53 -1.75 2.08 2.96
C ALA A 53 -0.30 1.65 3.18
N VAL A 54 0.00 0.35 3.05
CA VAL A 54 1.37 -0.18 3.15
C VAL A 54 2.26 0.37 2.04
N HIS A 55 1.77 0.41 0.80
CA HIS A 55 2.51 0.99 -0.32
C HIS A 55 2.84 2.47 -0.11
N ARG A 56 1.86 3.27 0.34
CA ARG A 56 2.09 4.69 0.66
C ARG A 56 3.09 4.88 1.79
N LEU A 57 3.06 4.01 2.81
CA LEU A 57 4.04 4.04 3.88
C LEU A 57 5.45 3.71 3.35
N ALA A 58 5.58 2.69 2.51
CA ALA A 58 6.84 2.31 1.89
C ALA A 58 7.42 3.41 0.98
N GLU A 59 6.57 4.11 0.22
CA GLU A 59 7.00 5.26 -0.58
C GLU A 59 7.44 6.44 0.29
N ALA A 60 6.78 6.67 1.42
CA ALA A 60 7.14 7.72 2.35
C ALA A 60 8.48 7.42 3.04
N THR A 61 8.72 6.17 3.45
CA THR A 61 10.01 5.76 4.01
C THR A 61 11.12 5.80 2.99
N GLY A 62 10.88 5.33 1.76
CA GLY A 62 11.84 5.41 0.66
C GLY A 62 12.27 6.85 0.37
N ARG A 63 11.32 7.79 0.31
CA ARG A 63 11.62 9.22 0.16
C ARG A 63 12.45 9.78 1.32
N ARG A 64 12.15 9.39 2.57
CA ARG A 64 12.94 9.82 3.73
C ARG A 64 14.38 9.30 3.69
N VAL A 65 14.57 8.02 3.35
CA VAL A 65 15.91 7.43 3.22
C VAL A 65 16.71 8.12 2.12
N MET A 66 16.07 8.47 1.00
CA MET A 66 16.73 9.21 -0.07
C MET A 66 17.21 10.59 0.39
N VAL A 67 16.35 11.38 1.05
CA VAL A 67 16.74 12.70 1.59
C VAL A 67 17.86 12.60 2.61
N MET A 68 17.80 11.63 3.54
CA MET A 68 18.87 11.41 4.51
C MET A 68 20.19 11.01 3.85
N ASN A 69 20.14 10.20 2.79
CA ASN A 69 21.34 9.86 2.02
C ASN A 69 21.90 11.07 1.29
N ASP A 70 21.06 11.90 0.68
CA ASP A 70 21.51 13.11 -0.01
C ASP A 70 22.17 14.10 0.96
N GLU A 71 21.57 14.31 2.14
CA GLU A 71 22.17 15.12 3.22
C GLU A 71 23.48 14.53 3.74
N ALA A 72 23.54 13.20 3.95
CA ALA A 72 24.75 12.54 4.40
C ALA A 72 25.88 12.64 3.35
N VAL A 73 25.56 12.50 2.07
CA VAL A 73 26.52 12.67 0.96
C VAL A 73 26.99 14.12 0.89
N SER A 74 26.10 15.10 1.04
CA SER A 74 26.46 16.52 1.07
C SER A 74 27.39 16.85 2.24
N ALA A 75 27.06 16.37 3.45
CA ALA A 75 27.90 16.57 4.63
C ALA A 75 29.27 15.89 4.50
N LEU A 76 29.33 14.70 3.87
CA LEU A 76 30.59 14.03 3.54
C LEU A 76 31.42 14.82 2.51
N ALA A 77 30.78 15.43 1.52
CA ALA A 77 31.44 16.27 0.54
C ALA A 77 32.03 17.53 1.19
N GLU A 78 31.28 18.21 2.05
CA GLU A 78 31.74 19.38 2.81
C GLU A 78 32.93 19.04 3.73
N LEU A 79 32.93 17.86 4.36
CA LEU A 79 34.06 17.39 5.19
C LEU A 79 35.33 17.09 4.36
N VAL A 80 35.19 16.78 3.07
CA VAL A 80 36.30 16.55 2.14
C VAL A 80 36.85 17.86 1.57
N GLU A 81 36.06 18.94 1.54
CA GLU A 81 36.42 20.24 0.98
C GLU A 81 37.03 21.25 2.00
N ASP A 82 37.23 20.85 3.26
CA ASP A 82 37.87 21.69 4.29
C ASP A 82 39.23 22.25 3.79
N PRO A 83 39.47 23.59 3.86
CA PRO A 83 40.39 24.31 2.97
C PRO A 83 41.89 24.07 3.23
N ASP A 84 42.23 23.24 4.23
CA ASP A 84 43.60 22.82 4.51
C ASP A 84 44.07 21.63 3.65
N GLY A 85 43.21 21.09 2.77
CA GLY A 85 43.57 20.00 1.85
C GLY A 85 43.91 18.68 2.55
N LYS A 86 43.62 18.56 3.84
CA LYS A 86 43.81 17.34 4.61
C LYS A 86 42.61 16.43 4.38
N ILE A 87 42.80 15.41 3.56
CA ILE A 87 41.84 14.30 3.44
C ILE A 87 41.74 13.62 4.81
N ILE A 88 40.70 13.92 5.58
CA ILE A 88 40.37 13.17 6.80
C ILE A 88 39.82 11.82 6.35
N ARG A 89 40.69 10.80 6.28
CA ARG A 89 40.22 9.41 6.17
C ARG A 89 39.80 8.95 7.56
N PRO A 90 38.54 8.55 7.78
CA PRO A 90 38.17 7.89 9.02
C PRO A 90 38.96 6.57 9.11
N ASP A 91 39.86 6.48 10.09
CA ASP A 91 40.60 5.26 10.37
C ASP A 91 39.65 4.28 11.07
N PHE A 92 38.93 3.49 10.29
CA PHE A 92 38.18 2.34 10.79
C PHE A 92 39.20 1.26 11.14
N GLY A 93 39.84 1.43 12.30
CA GLY A 93 40.80 0.50 12.87
C GLY A 93 40.28 -0.92 12.73
N ARG A 94 40.90 -1.70 11.84
CA ARG A 94 40.72 -3.14 11.80
C ARG A 94 41.54 -3.70 12.95
N ASP A 95 40.95 -3.72 14.13
CA ASP A 95 41.47 -4.54 15.21
C ASP A 95 41.42 -6.01 14.78
N LYS A 96 42.61 -6.53 14.48
CA LYS A 96 42.91 -7.96 14.41
C LYS A 96 44.38 -8.17 14.77
N PRO A 97 44.73 -9.32 15.38
CA PRO A 97 44.05 -10.09 16.42
C PRO A 97 44.75 -9.98 17.79
#